data_AF-A0A925UCJ1-F1
#
_entry.id   AF-A0A925UCJ1-F1
#
_cell.length_a   1.000
_cell.length_b   1.000
_cell.length_c   1.000
_cell.angle_alpha   90.00
_cell.angle_beta   90.00
_cell.angle_gamma   90.00
#
_symmetry.space_group_name_H-M   'P 1'
#
loop_
_entity.id
_entity.type
_entity.pdbx_description
1 polymer ?
#
loop_
_entity_poly.entity_id
_entity_poly.type
_entity_poly.pdbx_seq_one_letter_code
_entity_poly.pdbx_strand_id
1 'polypeptide(L)'
;AMVDRDDDLTIGIKTSAITLGRFDVAGVMAFYAMFIGIWAALGLQLGLRWPYFTGLGVAAALAGWHFTLIRDRSRNDCFRAFRLNHWLGFAVFAGVVVNYALPVFEGAA
;
A
#
# COMPACT_ATOMS: atom_id res chain seq x y z
N ALA A 1 5.25 11.95 -7.73
CA ALA A 1 5.37 13.04 -6.73
C ALA A 1 6.71 13.00 -6.00
N MET A 2 7.02 12.04 -5.11
CA MET A 2 8.33 12.06 -4.42
C MET A 2 9.54 11.99 -5.38
N VAL A 3 9.45 11.17 -6.43
CA VAL A 3 10.49 11.07 -7.48
C VAL A 3 10.65 12.35 -8.29
N ASP A 4 9.58 13.12 -8.44
CA ASP A 4 9.51 14.32 -9.29
C ASP A 4 9.78 15.61 -8.50
N ARG A 5 10.03 15.50 -7.18
CA ARG A 5 10.07 16.64 -6.26
C ARG A 5 11.04 17.74 -6.68
N ASP A 6 12.26 17.38 -7.08
CA ASP A 6 13.28 18.37 -7.44
C ASP A 6 12.97 19.04 -8.79
N ASP A 7 12.36 18.29 -9.71
CA ASP A 7 11.89 18.80 -10.99
C ASP A 7 10.71 19.76 -10.75
N ASP A 8 9.72 19.34 -9.94
CA ASP A 8 8.54 20.13 -9.54
C ASP A 8 8.93 21.47 -8.89
N LEU A 9 9.97 21.48 -8.03
CA LEU A 9 10.50 22.69 -7.41
C LEU A 9 11.11 23.65 -8.44
N THR A 10 11.81 23.12 -9.43
CA THR A 10 12.47 23.91 -10.48
C THR A 10 11.45 24.64 -11.37
N ILE A 11 10.30 24.00 -11.63
CA ILE A 11 9.23 24.54 -12.48
C ILE A 11 8.09 25.20 -11.67
N GLY A 12 8.17 25.21 -10.34
CA GLY A 12 7.20 25.88 -9.47
C GLY A 12 5.85 25.16 -9.30
N ILE A 13 5.78 23.86 -9.60
CA ILE A 13 4.56 23.06 -9.37
C ILE A 13 4.42 22.75 -7.87
N LYS A 14 3.20 22.85 -7.33
CA LYS A 14 2.91 22.54 -5.92
C LYS A 14 2.36 21.11 -5.78
N THR A 15 3.23 20.11 -5.83
CA THR A 15 2.82 18.70 -5.65
C THR A 15 2.69 18.33 -4.17
N SER A 16 2.06 17.18 -3.90
CA SER A 16 1.91 16.65 -2.54
C SER A 16 3.24 16.45 -1.81
N ALA A 17 4.32 16.12 -2.55
CA ALA A 17 5.67 16.00 -1.99
C ALA A 17 6.21 17.36 -1.49
N ILE A 18 5.82 18.46 -2.12
CA ILE A 18 6.20 19.82 -1.69
C ILE A 18 5.29 20.29 -0.55
N THR A 19 3.98 20.07 -0.65
CA THR A 19 3.01 20.45 0.39
C THR A 19 3.26 19.73 1.71
N LEU A 20 3.57 18.43 1.68
CA LEU A 20 3.93 17.67 2.87
C LEU A 20 5.37 17.96 3.34
N GLY A 21 6.25 18.38 2.42
CA GLY A 21 7.63 18.76 2.72
C GLY A 21 8.35 17.63 3.47
N ARG A 22 8.78 17.90 4.72
CA ARG A 22 9.45 16.90 5.58
C ARG A 22 8.56 15.72 5.97
N PHE A 23 7.24 15.88 5.87
CA PHE A 23 6.25 14.88 6.26
C PHE A 23 5.78 14.01 5.08
N ASP A 24 6.37 14.17 3.89
CA ASP A 24 6.05 13.38 2.70
C ASP A 24 6.05 11.86 2.97
N VAL A 25 7.13 11.33 3.53
CA VAL A 25 7.26 9.91 3.92
C VAL A 25 6.19 9.52 4.93
N ALA A 26 5.97 10.34 5.97
CA ALA A 26 4.96 10.08 6.99
C ALA A 26 3.54 10.07 6.38
N GLY A 27 3.26 10.96 5.43
CA GLY A 27 1.99 11.02 4.71
C GLY A 27 1.79 9.77 3.85
N VAL A 28 2.80 9.31 3.11
CA VAL A 28 2.72 8.05 2.36
C VAL A 28 2.43 6.87 3.29
N MET A 29 3.13 6.77 4.42
CA MET A 29 2.90 5.69 5.39
C MET A 29 1.52 5.78 6.04
N ALA A 30 1.01 6.99 6.31
CA ALA A 30 -0.34 7.19 6.82
C ALA A 30 -1.39 6.75 5.79
N PHE A 31 -1.20 7.05 4.50
CA PHE A 31 -2.10 6.58 3.45
C PHE A 31 -2.04 5.06 3.27
N TYR A 32 -0.89 4.43 3.40
CA TYR A 32 -0.81 2.97 3.45
C TYR A 32 -1.55 2.38 4.65
N ALA A 33 -1.37 2.95 5.84
CA ALA A 33 -2.07 2.50 7.03
C ALA A 33 -3.59 2.67 6.89
N MET A 34 -4.04 3.79 6.33
CA MET A 34 -5.45 4.05 6.06
C MET A 34 -6.01 3.08 5.01
N PHE A 35 -5.29 2.84 3.91
CA PHE A 35 -5.66 1.83 2.91
C PHE A 35 -5.85 0.45 3.57
N ILE A 36 -4.86 -0.01 4.34
CA ILE A 36 -4.93 -1.32 5.01
C ILE A 36 -6.06 -1.35 6.03
N GLY A 37 -6.24 -0.29 6.83
CA GLY A 37 -7.28 -0.20 7.85
C GLY A 37 -8.69 -0.22 7.25
N ILE A 38 -8.93 0.54 6.19
CA ILE A 38 -10.23 0.56 5.49
C ILE A 38 -10.53 -0.81 4.90
N TRP A 39 -9.56 -1.43 4.23
CA TRP A 39 -9.75 -2.75 3.64
C TRP A 39 -9.94 -3.83 4.71
N ALA A 40 -9.17 -3.82 5.81
CA ALA A 40 -9.37 -4.71 6.94
C ALA A 40 -10.79 -4.58 7.51
N ALA A 41 -11.27 -3.36 7.75
CA ALA A 41 -12.62 -3.10 8.24
C ALA A 41 -13.68 -3.63 7.28
N LEU A 42 -13.50 -3.43 5.97
CA LEU A 42 -14.40 -3.96 4.95
C LEU A 42 -14.42 -5.49 4.95
N GLY A 43 -13.25 -6.14 5.01
CA GLY A 43 -13.14 -7.59 5.07
C GLY A 43 -13.83 -8.19 6.29
N LEU A 44 -13.72 -7.54 7.45
CA LEU A 44 -14.43 -7.92 8.66
C LEU A 44 -15.95 -7.75 8.52
N GLN A 45 -16.43 -6.62 7.98
CA GLN A 45 -17.86 -6.37 7.77
C GLN A 45 -18.49 -7.36 6.77
N LEU A 46 -17.74 -7.78 5.76
CA LEU A 46 -18.18 -8.75 4.76
C LEU A 46 -17.99 -10.22 5.20
N GLY A 47 -17.44 -10.47 6.39
CA GLY A 47 -17.19 -11.82 6.89
C GLY A 47 -16.18 -12.61 6.04
N LEU A 48 -15.21 -11.93 5.42
CA LEU A 48 -14.16 -12.59 4.64
C LEU A 48 -13.26 -13.43 5.55
N ARG A 49 -12.70 -14.51 5.00
CA ARG A 49 -11.94 -15.52 5.75
C ARG A 49 -10.45 -15.21 5.75
N TRP A 50 -9.68 -16.05 6.44
CA TRP A 50 -8.22 -15.92 6.55
C TRP A 50 -7.47 -15.69 5.21
N PRO A 51 -7.85 -16.25 4.04
CA PRO A 51 -7.11 -16.04 2.79
C PRO A 51 -7.16 -14.60 2.29
N TYR A 52 -8.24 -13.87 2.60
CA TYR A 52 -8.30 -12.44 2.32
C TYR A 52 -7.29 -11.67 3.17
N PHE A 53 -7.25 -11.98 4.47
CA PHE A 53 -6.36 -11.31 5.42
C PHE A 53 -4.87 -11.61 5.19
N THR A 54 -4.54 -12.77 4.60
CA THR A 54 -3.14 -13.03 4.18
C THR A 54 -2.72 -12.13 3.02
N GLY A 55 -3.59 -11.91 2.02
CA GLY A 55 -3.35 -10.93 0.96
C GLY A 55 -3.15 -9.51 1.50
N LEU A 56 -3.97 -9.13 2.48
CA LEU A 56 -3.84 -7.84 3.17
C LEU A 56 -2.53 -7.75 4.01
N GLY A 57 -2.12 -8.85 4.65
CA GLY A 57 -0.85 -8.95 5.37
C GLY A 57 0.37 -8.83 4.44
N VAL A 58 0.31 -9.42 3.24
CA VAL A 58 1.34 -9.23 2.22
C VAL A 58 1.40 -7.77 1.76
N ALA A 59 0.25 -7.12 1.54
CA ALA A 59 0.22 -5.69 1.22
C ALA A 59 0.83 -4.83 2.35
N ALA A 60 0.61 -5.19 3.62
CA ALA A 60 1.25 -4.55 4.77
C ALA A 60 2.77 -4.71 4.78
N ALA A 61 3.26 -5.92 4.50
CA ALA A 61 4.69 -6.17 4.39
C ALA A 61 5.34 -5.38 3.25
N LEU A 62 4.67 -5.29 2.08
CA LEU A 62 5.13 -4.47 0.96
C LEU A 62 5.16 -2.98 1.30
N ALA A 63 4.14 -2.46 2.01
CA ALA A 63 4.14 -1.08 2.50
C ALA A 63 5.30 -0.82 3.48
N GLY A 64 5.55 -1.76 4.39
CA GLY A 64 6.70 -1.71 5.32
C GLY A 64 8.04 -1.75 4.59
N TRP A 65 8.16 -2.53 3.52
CA TRP A 65 9.34 -2.51 2.68
C TRP A 65 9.48 -1.18 1.92
N HIS A 66 8.40 -0.62 1.37
CA HIS A 66 8.43 0.67 0.71
C HIS A 66 8.89 1.81 1.61
N PHE A 67 8.57 1.77 2.91
CA PHE A 67 9.15 2.70 3.88
C PHE A 67 10.68 2.72 3.81
N THR A 68 11.33 1.56 3.72
CA THR A 68 12.80 1.46 3.64
C THR A 68 13.37 2.05 2.36
N LEU A 69 12.60 2.06 1.26
CA LEU A 69 13.00 2.67 -0.01
C LEU A 69 12.83 4.19 0.00
N ILE A 70 11.74 4.70 0.58
CA ILE A 70 11.40 6.13 0.46
C ILE A 70 11.99 6.99 1.57
N ARG A 71 12.43 6.42 2.71
CA ARG A 71 12.88 7.16 3.89
C ARG A 71 14.03 8.13 3.60
N ASP A 72 14.94 7.74 2.71
CA ASP A 72 16.14 8.49 2.34
C ASP A 72 15.87 9.45 1.17
N ARG A 73 14.65 9.43 0.61
CA ARG A 73 14.16 10.32 -0.46
C ARG A 73 15.04 10.33 -1.71
N SER A 74 15.77 9.25 -1.96
CA SER A 74 16.55 9.09 -3.19
C SER A 74 15.60 8.97 -4.39
N ARG A 75 15.90 9.66 -5.49
CA ARG A 75 15.06 9.62 -6.70
C ARG A 75 14.85 8.20 -7.21
N ASN A 76 15.93 7.41 -7.25
CA ASN A 76 15.92 6.04 -7.77
C ASN A 76 15.08 5.10 -6.90
N ASP A 77 15.20 5.18 -5.57
CA ASP A 77 14.44 4.30 -4.67
C ASP A 77 12.97 4.71 -4.58
N CYS A 78 12.67 6.02 -4.61
CA CYS A 78 11.31 6.53 -4.74
C CYS A 78 10.65 6.06 -6.04
N PHE A 79 11.39 6.07 -7.17
CA PHE A 79 10.89 5.56 -8.44
C PHE A 79 10.64 4.04 -8.38
N ARG A 80 11.54 3.30 -7.73
CA ARG A 80 11.38 1.86 -7.50
C ARG A 80 10.12 1.56 -6.68
N ALA A 81 9.92 2.27 -5.57
CA ALA A 81 8.73 2.15 -4.74
C ALA A 81 7.46 2.48 -5.53
N PHE A 82 7.48 3.57 -6.33
CA PHE A 82 6.36 3.93 -7.20
C PHE A 82 6.02 2.82 -8.20
N ARG A 83 7.03 2.32 -8.93
CA ARG A 83 6.84 1.26 -9.94
C ARG A 83 6.30 -0.02 -9.32
N LEU A 84 6.70 -0.36 -8.10
CA LEU A 84 6.28 -1.59 -7.42
C LEU A 84 4.98 -1.42 -6.60
N ASN A 85 4.44 -0.21 -6.49
CA ASN A 85 3.23 0.07 -5.72
C ASN A 85 1.99 -0.71 -6.16
N HIS A 86 1.90 -1.09 -7.43
CA HIS A 86 0.80 -1.91 -7.92
C HIS A 86 0.74 -3.30 -7.24
N TRP A 87 1.85 -3.82 -6.72
CA TRP A 87 1.88 -5.12 -6.02
C TRP A 87 1.06 -5.13 -4.73
N LEU A 88 0.88 -3.99 -4.07
CA LEU A 88 -0.01 -3.90 -2.90
C LEU A 88 -1.46 -4.19 -3.33
N GLY A 89 -1.93 -3.54 -4.39
CA GLY A 89 -3.27 -3.77 -4.94
C GLY A 89 -3.45 -5.20 -5.45
N PHE A 90 -2.43 -5.74 -6.13
CA PHE A 90 -2.44 -7.12 -6.59
C PHE A 90 -2.53 -8.12 -5.42
N ALA A 91 -1.79 -7.91 -4.33
CA ALA A 91 -1.84 -8.79 -3.16
C ALA A 91 -3.24 -8.82 -2.51
N VAL A 92 -3.89 -7.67 -2.36
CA VAL A 92 -5.26 -7.59 -1.85
C VAL A 92 -6.25 -8.23 -2.82
N PHE A 93 -6.12 -7.97 -4.13
CA PHE A 93 -6.95 -8.59 -5.16
C PHE A 93 -6.83 -10.13 -5.16
N ALA A 94 -5.60 -10.65 -5.11
CA ALA A 94 -5.36 -12.08 -5.01
C ALA A 94 -5.99 -12.68 -3.75
N GLY A 95 -5.89 -11.99 -2.60
CA GLY A 95 -6.58 -12.40 -1.37
C GLY A 95 -8.09 -12.48 -1.52
N VAL A 96 -8.72 -11.52 -2.20
CA VAL A 96 -10.15 -11.56 -2.55
C VAL A 96 -10.47 -12.77 -3.43
N VAL A 97 -9.72 -12.97 -4.54
CA VAL A 97 -9.93 -14.09 -5.46
C VAL A 97 -9.82 -15.43 -4.73
N VAL A 98 -8.76 -15.61 -3.93
CA VAL A 98 -8.53 -16.85 -3.19
C VAL A 98 -9.61 -17.08 -2.13
N ASN A 99 -10.05 -16.03 -1.43
CA ASN A 99 -11.14 -16.14 -0.46
C ASN A 99 -12.43 -16.69 -1.10
N TYR A 100 -12.78 -16.25 -2.31
CA TYR A 100 -13.99 -16.72 -3.01
C TYR A 100 -13.78 -18.01 -3.81
N ALA A 101 -12.55 -18.33 -4.21
CA ALA A 101 -12.22 -19.56 -4.93
C ALA A 101 -12.07 -20.77 -4.00
N LEU A 102 -11.68 -20.56 -2.74
CA LEU A 102 -11.51 -21.65 -1.80
C LEU A 102 -12.86 -22.21 -1.36
N PRO A 103 -13.10 -23.53 -1.52
CA PRO A 103 -14.32 -24.14 -1.05
C PRO A 103 -14.45 -23.94 0.47
N VAL A 104 -15.68 -23.74 0.91
CA VAL A 104 -15.99 -23.72 2.33
C VAL A 104 -15.89 -25.17 2.81
N PHE A 105 -14.73 -25.55 3.35
CA PHE A 105 -14.66 -26.70 4.24
C PHE A 105 -15.37 -26.28 5.53
N GLU A 106 -16.69 -26.42 5.55
CA GLU A 106 -17.43 -26.63 6.79
C GLU A 106 -16.82 -27.89 7.40
N GLY A 107 -16.00 -27.69 8.43
CA GLY A 107 -15.56 -28.80 9.26
C GLY A 107 -16.83 -29.50 9.75
N ALA A 108 -16.94 -30.78 9.39
CA ALA A 108 -17.88 -31.71 9.97
C ALA A 108 -17.90 -31.49 11.49
N ALA A 109 -19.03 -31.00 11.99
CA ALA A 109 -19.42 -31.09 13.38
C ALA A 109 -20.42 -32.23 13.50
#